data_AF-A0A4R1Z0J5-F1
#
_entry.id   AF-A0A4R1Z0J5-F1
#
_cell.length_a   1.000
_cell.length_b   1.000
_cell.length_c   1.000
_cell.angle_alpha   90.00
_cell.angle_beta   90.00
_cell.angle_gamma   90.00
#
_symmetry.space_group_name_H-M   'P 1'
#
loop_
_entity.id
_entity.type
_entity.pdbx_description
1 polymer ?
#
loop_
_entity_poly.entity_id
_entity_poly.type
_entity_poly.pdbx_seq_one_letter_code
_entity_poly.pdbx_strand_id
1 'polypeptide(L)'
;MDIMKPTLGLGASLACALSVMATAPAHAQEMEKCYGVSLAGQNDCAAGPGTTCAGTSRVDYQGNAWTLVPTGTCTQIELPGDRMGALEPLDRDIPS
;
A
#
# COMPACT_ATOMS: atom_id res chain seq x y z
N MET A 1 66.84 -8.16 -2.00
CA MET A 1 66.42 -9.37 -2.72
C MET A 1 66.53 -10.50 -1.72
N ASP A 2 65.42 -11.04 -1.23
CA ASP A 2 65.26 -12.48 -1.01
C ASP A 2 63.80 -12.77 -0.66
N ILE A 3 63.29 -13.76 -1.37
CA ILE A 3 61.89 -14.15 -1.53
C ILE A 3 61.57 -15.24 -0.50
N MET A 4 60.42 -15.06 0.18
CA MET A 4 59.49 -16.09 0.68
C MET A 4 59.99 -17.17 1.66
N LYS A 5 59.26 -17.36 2.77
CA LYS A 5 58.89 -18.70 3.28
C LYS A 5 57.59 -18.62 4.11
N PRO A 6 56.58 -19.48 3.84
CA PRO A 6 55.29 -19.46 4.52
C PRO A 6 55.37 -20.25 5.83
N THR A 7 55.05 -19.62 6.95
CA THR A 7 54.89 -20.32 8.23
C THR A 7 53.43 -20.67 8.41
N LEU A 8 53.17 -21.97 8.35
CA LEU A 8 51.94 -22.64 8.69
C LEU A 8 51.54 -22.26 10.13
N GLY A 9 50.50 -21.43 10.28
CA GLY A 9 49.92 -21.04 11.56
C GLY A 9 48.50 -21.60 11.69
N LEU A 10 48.33 -22.55 12.60
CA LEU A 10 47.05 -23.11 13.01
C LEU A 10 46.15 -22.03 13.62
N GLY A 11 44.84 -22.08 13.29
CA GLY A 11 43.78 -21.78 14.25
C GLY A 11 43.13 -20.39 14.16
N ALA A 12 41.93 -20.34 13.57
CA ALA A 12 40.73 -19.80 14.20
C ALA A 12 39.55 -20.00 13.23
N SER A 13 38.72 -21.00 13.51
CA SER A 13 37.45 -21.23 12.82
C SER A 13 36.55 -20.01 13.03
N LEU A 14 36.29 -19.24 11.98
CA LEU A 14 35.35 -18.13 12.04
C LEU A 14 33.92 -18.71 11.94
N ALA A 15 33.38 -19.13 13.08
CA ALA A 15 31.97 -19.50 13.21
C ALA A 15 31.12 -18.22 13.19
N CYS A 16 30.81 -17.73 12.00
CA CYS A 16 29.81 -16.66 11.84
C CYS A 16 28.43 -17.27 12.09
N ALA A 17 27.84 -16.92 13.24
CA ALA A 17 26.49 -17.28 13.63
C ALA A 17 25.49 -16.96 12.52
N LEU A 18 24.73 -17.96 12.06
CA LEU A 18 23.54 -17.73 11.27
C LEU A 18 22.53 -17.00 12.16
N SER A 19 22.43 -15.69 12.00
CA SER A 19 21.32 -14.89 12.50
C SER A 19 20.04 -15.41 11.86
N VAL A 20 19.24 -16.16 12.63
CA VAL A 20 17.86 -16.50 12.28
C VAL A 20 17.09 -15.18 12.25
N MET A 21 16.84 -14.67 11.05
CA MET A 21 15.85 -13.64 10.83
C MET A 21 14.49 -14.29 11.04
N ALA A 22 13.93 -14.14 12.24
CA ALA A 22 12.54 -14.47 12.48
C ALA A 22 11.69 -13.57 11.57
N THR A 23 11.27 -14.09 10.43
CA THR A 23 10.25 -13.46 9.60
C THR A 23 8.93 -13.58 10.38
N ALA A 24 8.55 -12.52 11.08
CA ALA A 24 7.19 -12.39 11.57
C ALA A 24 6.24 -12.52 10.36
N PRO A 25 5.14 -13.29 10.46
CA PRO A 25 4.17 -13.34 9.38
C PRO A 25 3.64 -11.92 9.16
N ALA A 26 3.84 -11.39 7.96
CA ALA A 26 3.17 -10.17 7.54
C ALA A 26 1.67 -10.47 7.49
N HIS A 27 0.91 -9.99 8.45
CA HIS A 27 -0.55 -10.00 8.35
C HIS A 27 -0.93 -9.07 7.20
N ALA A 28 -1.39 -9.64 6.09
CA ALA A 28 -1.98 -8.86 5.00
C ALA A 28 -3.23 -8.17 5.57
N GLN A 29 -3.19 -6.85 5.68
CA GLN A 29 -4.34 -6.07 6.14
C GLN A 29 -5.41 -6.12 5.06
N GLU A 30 -6.62 -6.55 5.42
CA GLU A 30 -7.75 -6.59 4.49
C GLU A 30 -8.14 -5.15 4.12
N MET A 31 -8.34 -4.92 2.83
CA MET A 31 -8.67 -3.61 2.27
C MET A 31 -10.01 -3.67 1.55
N GLU A 32 -10.81 -2.62 1.67
CA GLU A 32 -12.10 -2.46 1.00
C GLU A 32 -12.08 -1.24 0.07
N LYS A 33 -12.91 -1.28 -0.98
CA LYS A 33 -13.14 -0.10 -1.82
C LYS A 33 -14.05 0.86 -1.07
N CYS A 34 -13.62 2.11 -0.97
CA CYS A 34 -14.44 3.16 -0.41
C CYS A 34 -14.71 4.26 -1.44
N TYR A 35 -15.97 4.39 -1.82
CA TYR A 35 -16.44 5.34 -2.83
C TYR A 35 -16.75 6.71 -2.21
N GLY A 36 -16.52 7.76 -3.00
CA GLY A 36 -16.86 9.13 -2.64
C GLY A 36 -15.97 9.77 -1.58
N VAL A 37 -14.80 9.19 -1.27
CA VAL A 37 -13.87 9.72 -0.26
C VAL A 37 -12.63 10.39 -0.87
N SER A 38 -12.30 10.06 -2.12
CA SER A 38 -11.10 10.56 -2.77
C SER A 38 -11.22 12.03 -3.14
N LEU A 39 -10.15 12.80 -2.95
CA LEU A 39 -10.02 14.13 -3.55
C LEU A 39 -9.83 14.04 -5.07
N ALA A 40 -10.01 15.15 -5.77
CA ALA A 40 -9.74 15.26 -7.19
C ALA A 40 -8.31 14.78 -7.50
N GLY A 41 -8.18 13.93 -8.52
CA GLY A 41 -6.90 13.36 -8.96
C GLY A 41 -6.25 12.37 -7.98
N GLN A 42 -6.93 11.94 -6.91
CA GLN A 42 -6.35 11.13 -5.83
C GLN A 42 -7.15 9.86 -5.53
N ASN A 43 -7.93 9.37 -6.49
CA ASN A 43 -8.62 8.08 -6.39
C ASN A 43 -7.74 6.93 -6.89
N ASP A 44 -8.01 5.73 -6.38
CA ASP A 44 -7.32 4.50 -6.75
C ASP A 44 -8.02 3.78 -7.93
N CYS A 45 -9.36 3.87 -8.01
CA CYS A 45 -10.26 3.46 -9.11
C CYS A 45 -10.27 2.00 -9.63
N ALA A 46 -11.43 1.59 -10.16
CA ALA A 46 -11.98 0.25 -10.46
C ALA A 46 -11.34 -0.49 -11.63
N ALA A 47 -10.04 -0.35 -11.80
CA ALA A 47 -9.40 -0.66 -13.04
C ALA A 47 -8.39 -1.77 -12.73
N GLY A 48 -8.78 -3.02 -13.03
CA GLY A 48 -7.93 -4.19 -12.85
C GLY A 48 -6.55 -4.01 -13.51
N PRO A 49 -5.57 -4.87 -13.19
CA PRO A 49 -4.19 -4.72 -13.67
C PRO A 49 -4.15 -4.41 -15.18
N GLY A 50 -3.60 -3.25 -15.55
CA GLY A 50 -3.47 -2.79 -16.93
C GLY A 50 -4.32 -1.57 -17.34
N THR A 51 -4.92 -0.84 -16.40
CA THR A 51 -5.78 0.31 -16.71
C THR A 51 -5.42 1.56 -15.89
N THR A 52 -5.50 2.75 -16.51
CA THR A 52 -4.92 4.02 -16.01
C THR A 52 -5.95 4.87 -15.23
N CYS A 53 -6.76 4.28 -14.34
CA CYS A 53 -7.83 5.04 -13.66
C CYS A 53 -7.39 5.71 -12.35
N ALA A 54 -6.25 5.34 -11.78
CA ALA A 54 -5.71 6.04 -10.62
C ALA A 54 -5.46 7.52 -10.97
N GLY A 55 -6.00 8.43 -10.15
CA GLY A 55 -5.90 9.86 -10.34
C GLY A 55 -6.80 10.47 -11.42
N THR A 56 -7.90 9.79 -11.78
CA THR A 56 -8.87 10.29 -12.78
C THR A 56 -10.09 11.00 -12.18
N SER A 57 -10.27 10.96 -10.86
CA SER A 57 -11.35 11.70 -10.20
C SER A 57 -11.25 13.17 -10.60
N ARG A 58 -12.33 13.74 -11.13
CA ARG A 58 -12.32 15.11 -11.65
C ARG A 58 -12.71 16.15 -10.61
N VAL A 59 -13.43 15.74 -9.57
CA VAL A 59 -13.91 16.60 -8.49
C VAL A 59 -13.69 15.91 -7.16
N ASP A 60 -13.62 16.68 -6.09
CA ASP A 60 -13.50 16.12 -4.75
C ASP A 60 -14.73 15.29 -4.41
N TYR A 61 -14.49 14.13 -3.80
CA TYR A 61 -15.53 13.23 -3.27
C TYR A 61 -16.47 12.66 -4.34
N GLN A 62 -16.02 12.63 -5.59
CA GLN A 62 -16.73 12.03 -6.73
C GLN A 62 -17.31 10.66 -6.37
N GLY A 63 -18.63 10.51 -6.48
CA GLY A 63 -19.36 9.34 -5.95
C GLY A 63 -18.99 8.01 -6.60
N ASN A 64 -18.55 8.01 -7.85
CA ASN A 64 -18.12 6.80 -8.57
C ASN A 64 -16.59 6.59 -8.54
N ALA A 65 -15.84 7.47 -7.88
CA ALA A 65 -14.41 7.30 -7.61
C ALA A 65 -14.22 6.64 -6.24
N TRP A 66 -13.23 5.75 -6.12
CA TRP A 66 -12.92 5.07 -4.86
C TRP A 66 -11.43 5.08 -4.49
N THR A 67 -11.17 4.94 -3.20
CA THR A 67 -9.85 4.72 -2.58
C THR A 67 -9.86 3.40 -1.78
N LEU A 68 -8.75 2.65 -1.77
CA LEU A 68 -8.61 1.48 -0.88
C LEU A 68 -8.42 1.97 0.55
N VAL A 69 -9.26 1.50 1.45
CA VAL A 69 -9.18 1.79 2.89
C VAL A 69 -9.14 0.48 3.67
N PRO A 70 -8.64 0.46 4.92
CA PRO A 70 -8.74 -0.74 5.76
C PRO A 70 -10.19 -1.18 5.90
N THR A 71 -10.45 -2.48 5.83
CA THR A 71 -11.81 -3.03 5.95
C THR A 71 -12.51 -2.52 7.21
N GLY A 72 -13.78 -2.14 7.06
CA GLY A 72 -14.63 -1.60 8.13
C GLY A 72 -14.46 -0.12 8.42
N THR A 73 -13.56 0.59 7.73
CA THR A 73 -13.33 2.03 7.96
C THR A 73 -14.09 2.93 7.00
N CYS A 74 -14.53 2.44 5.83
CA CYS A 74 -15.10 3.28 4.79
C CYS A 74 -16.30 4.11 5.25
N THR A 75 -17.23 3.48 5.96
CA THR A 75 -18.46 4.13 6.47
C THR A 75 -18.21 5.00 7.69
N GLN A 76 -16.97 5.08 8.18
CA GLN A 76 -16.55 5.94 9.30
C GLN A 76 -15.84 7.21 8.81
N ILE A 77 -15.57 7.33 7.50
CA ILE A 77 -14.90 8.50 6.93
C ILE A 77 -15.94 9.61 6.76
N GLU A 78 -15.85 10.62 7.63
CA GLU A 78 -16.65 11.84 7.55
C GLU A 78 -16.09 12.81 6.51
N LEU A 79 -16.98 13.39 5.73
CA LEU A 79 -16.69 14.31 4.64
C LEU A 79 -17.49 15.61 4.83
N PRO A 80 -17.06 16.72 4.22
CA PRO A 80 -17.79 17.98 4.30
C PRO A 80 -19.27 17.84 3.87
N GLY A 81 -20.17 18.48 4.61
CA GLY A 81 -21.61 18.50 4.30
C GLY A 81 -22.37 17.26 4.77
N ASP A 82 -22.02 16.70 5.94
CA ASP A 82 -22.68 15.52 6.53
C ASP A 82 -22.67 14.28 5.61
N ARG A 83 -21.60 14.13 4.83
CA ARG A 83 -21.42 13.03 3.88
C ARG A 83 -20.47 11.99 4.47
N MET A 84 -20.68 10.73 4.11
CA MET A 84 -19.81 9.61 4.47
C MET A 84 -19.29 8.88 3.23
N GLY A 85 -18.23 8.10 3.39
CA GLY A 85 -17.82 7.09 2.41
C GLY A 85 -18.83 5.95 2.27
N ALA A 86 -18.81 5.26 1.13
CA ALA A 86 -19.72 4.15 0.85
C ALA A 86 -18.99 2.93 0.25
N LEU A 87 -19.48 1.73 0.54
CA LEU A 87 -18.97 0.48 -0.04
C LEU A 87 -19.43 0.25 -1.49
N GLU A 88 -20.40 1.04 -1.94
CA GLU A 88 -20.96 1.02 -3.28
C GLU A 88 -20.82 2.39 -3.94
N PRO A 89 -20.76 2.46 -5.29
CA PRO A 89 -20.77 3.72 -6.02
C PRO A 89 -21.96 4.60 -5.65
N LEU A 90 -21.74 5.92 -5.60
CA LEU A 90 -22.75 6.92 -5.32
C LEU A 90 -23.04 7.77 -6.57
N ASP A 91 -24.28 8.20 -6.72
CA ASP A 91 -24.72 9.06 -7.83
C ASP A 91 -24.49 10.57 -7.59
N ARG A 92 -23.73 10.93 -6.56
CA ARG A 92 -23.38 12.33 -6.23
C ARG A 92 -22.03 12.73 -6.81
N ASP A 93 -21.83 14.04 -6.99
CA ASP A 93 -20.55 14.63 -7.37
C ASP A 93 -20.01 14.04 -8.70
N ILE A 94 -20.93 13.72 -9.63
CA ILE A 94 -20.62 13.17 -10.95
C ILE A 94 -20.40 14.33 -11.95
N PRO A 95 -19.20 14.46 -12.54
CA PRO A 95 -18.95 15.47 -13.56
C PRO A 95 -19.72 15.15 -14.84
N SER A 96 -20.27 16.18 -15.48
CA SER A 96 -20.92 16.13 -16.80
C SER A 96 -19.96 15.79 -17.94
#